data_AF-A0A820TEN2-F1
#
_entry.id   AF-A0A820TEN2-F1
#
_cell.length_a   1.000
_cell.length_b   1.000
_cell.length_c   1.000
_cell.angle_alpha   90.00
_cell.angle_beta   90.00
_cell.angle_gamma   90.00
#
_symmetry.space_group_name_H-M   'P 1'
#
loop_
_entity.id
_entity.type
_entity.pdbx_description
1 polymer ?
#
loop_
_entity_poly.entity_id
_entity_poly.type
_entity_poly.pdbx_seq_one_letter_code
_entity_poly.pdbx_strand_id
1 'polypeptide(L)'
;KKIVFGICFFHASLLERKKFGPLGFNIRYEFNDSDRDCALLNFDMFCKEGAIPWDALIYITGEITYGGRITDFWDQRCLRTILRRFFSPDTLKPGYTYSPSG
;
A
#
# COMPACT_ATOMS: atom_id res chain seq x y z
N LYS A 1 14.10 6.57 -1.62
CA LYS A 1 13.83 6.91 -0.19
C LYS A 1 12.36 7.24 0.08
N LYS A 2 11.74 8.23 -0.60
CA LYS A 2 10.30 8.57 -0.39
C LYS A 2 9.34 7.39 -0.59
N ILE A 3 9.56 6.59 -1.64
CA ILE A 3 8.67 5.47 -1.98
C ILE A 3 8.78 4.30 -0.99
N VAL A 4 10.01 3.96 -0.58
CA VAL A 4 10.24 2.96 0.48
C VAL A 4 9.53 3.36 1.77
N PHE A 5 9.61 4.63 2.16
CA PHE A 5 8.83 5.15 3.28
C PHE A 5 7.32 4.97 3.06
N GLY A 6 6.82 5.30 1.87
CA GLY A 6 5.42 5.10 1.50
C GLY A 6 4.95 3.65 1.66
N ILE A 7 5.72 2.67 1.18
CA ILE A 7 5.41 1.24 1.34
C ILE A 7 5.37 0.84 2.82
N CYS A 8 6.39 1.23 3.60
CA CYS A 8 6.42 0.91 5.04
C CYS A 8 5.29 1.56 5.81
N PHE A 9 4.95 2.81 5.49
CA PHE A 9 3.89 3.55 6.17
C PHE A 9 2.49 3.06 5.77
N PHE A 10 2.31 2.64 4.51
CA PHE A 10 1.13 1.89 4.07
C PHE A 10 0.95 0.61 4.90
N HIS A 11 2.00 -0.20 5.02
CA HIS A 11 1.95 -1.43 5.82
C HIS A 11 1.60 -1.16 7.28
N ALA A 12 2.27 -0.18 7.92
CA ALA A 12 1.96 0.24 9.28
C ALA A 12 0.50 0.71 9.44
N SER A 13 -0.01 1.46 8.46
CA SER A 13 -1.41 1.92 8.45
C SER A 13 -2.40 0.75 8.41
N LEU A 14 -2.10 -0.31 7.66
CA LEU A 14 -2.94 -1.50 7.62
C LEU A 14 -2.92 -2.27 8.95
N LEU A 15 -1.74 -2.44 9.54
CA LEU A 15 -1.59 -3.08 10.86
C LEU A 15 -2.37 -2.32 11.94
N GLU A 16 -2.30 -0.99 11.94
CA GLU A 16 -3.03 -0.16 12.90
C GLU A 16 -4.54 -0.24 12.68
N ARG A 17 -5.01 -0.16 11.43
CA ARG A 17 -6.44 -0.27 11.09
C ARG A 17 -7.07 -1.58 11.56
N LYS A 18 -6.33 -2.70 11.54
CA LYS A 18 -6.80 -4.00 12.05
C LYS A 18 -7.28 -3.94 13.51
N LYS A 19 -6.74 -3.01 14.32
CA LYS A 19 -7.11 -2.84 15.74
C LYS A 19 -8.51 -2.28 15.93
N PHE A 20 -9.10 -1.65 14.92
CA PHE A 20 -10.42 -1.00 15.00
C PHE A 20 -11.58 -1.92 14.56
N GLY A 21 -11.34 -3.22 14.39
CA GLY A 21 -12.37 -4.18 14.02
C GLY A 21 -13.05 -3.81 12.68
N PRO A 22 -14.39 -3.91 12.57
CA PRO A 22 -15.15 -3.57 11.37
C PRO A 22 -14.97 -2.13 10.86
N LEU A 23 -14.52 -1.19 11.70
CA LEU A 23 -14.21 0.17 11.25
C LEU A 23 -12.91 0.24 10.43
N GLY A 24 -12.00 -0.72 10.63
CA GLY A 24 -10.77 -0.86 9.86
C GLY A 24 -11.01 -1.57 8.53
N PHE A 25 -11.53 -2.79 8.63
CA PHE A 25 -11.94 -3.68 7.54
C PHE A 25 -13.10 -4.55 8.02
N ASN A 26 -14.04 -4.87 7.14
CA ASN A 26 -15.18 -5.73 7.45
C ASN A 26 -14.71 -7.11 7.92
N ILE A 27 -13.65 -7.64 7.31
CA ILE A 27 -13.05 -8.93 7.65
C ILE A 27 -11.65 -8.74 8.25
N ARG A 28 -11.31 -9.54 9.26
CA ARG A 28 -9.95 -9.56 9.84
C ARG A 28 -8.97 -10.27 8.92
N TYR A 29 -8.29 -9.50 8.09
CA TYR A 29 -7.16 -9.99 7.30
C TYR A 29 -5.85 -10.00 8.13
N GLU A 30 -4.97 -10.93 7.81
CA GLU A 30 -3.63 -10.97 8.37
C GLU A 30 -2.64 -10.39 7.36
N PHE A 31 -2.06 -9.25 7.73
CA PHE A 31 -0.92 -8.64 7.05
C PHE A 31 0.32 -8.88 7.90
N ASN A 32 1.42 -9.28 7.28
CA ASN A 32 2.66 -9.61 7.96
C ASN A 32 3.88 -8.97 7.27
N ASP A 33 5.06 -9.13 7.87
CA ASP A 33 6.31 -8.56 7.34
C ASP A 33 6.67 -9.11 5.95
N SER A 34 6.27 -10.34 5.62
CA SER A 34 6.52 -10.93 4.30
C SER A 34 5.79 -10.18 3.19
N ASP A 35 4.62 -9.60 3.47
CA ASP A 35 3.91 -8.73 2.51
C ASP A 35 4.70 -7.46 2.20
N ARG A 36 5.24 -6.83 3.24
CA ARG A 36 6.08 -5.63 3.12
C ARG A 36 7.33 -5.95 2.31
N ASP A 37 7.99 -7.05 2.67
CA ASP A 37 9.24 -7.46 2.02
C ASP A 37 9.00 -7.80 0.55
N CYS A 38 7.90 -8.49 0.24
CA CYS A 38 7.47 -8.75 -1.14
C CYS A 38 7.22 -7.44 -1.92
N ALA A 39 6.53 -6.47 -1.32
CA ALA A 39 6.28 -5.17 -1.97
C ALA A 39 7.57 -4.38 -2.22
N LEU A 40 8.53 -4.41 -1.28
CA LEU A 40 9.85 -3.79 -1.43
C LEU A 40 10.69 -4.47 -2.52
N LEU A 41 10.69 -5.80 -2.57
CA LEU A 41 11.38 -6.58 -3.59
C LEU A 41 10.80 -6.32 -4.98
N ASN A 42 9.48 -6.29 -5.11
CA ASN A 42 8.83 -5.92 -6.37
C ASN A 42 9.22 -4.51 -6.78
N PHE A 43 9.16 -3.54 -5.86
CA PHE A 43 9.60 -2.17 -6.14
C PHE A 43 11.03 -2.10 -6.66
N ASP A 44 11.98 -2.79 -6.01
CA ASP A 44 13.38 -2.85 -6.46
C ASP A 44 13.51 -3.45 -7.86
N MET A 45 12.81 -4.57 -8.12
CA MET A 45 12.86 -5.26 -9.41
C MET A 45 12.33 -4.38 -10.55
N PHE A 46 11.16 -3.77 -10.37
CA PHE A 46 10.50 -2.96 -11.40
C PHE A 46 11.18 -1.61 -11.65
N CYS A 47 11.92 -1.06 -10.69
CA CYS A 47 12.57 0.24 -10.84
C CYS A 47 13.98 0.17 -11.44
N LYS A 48 14.50 -1.02 -11.75
CA LYS A 48 15.83 -1.20 -12.40
C LYS A 48 15.89 -0.59 -13.80
N GLU A 49 14.76 -0.50 -14.50
CA GLU A 49 14.65 -0.02 -15.88
C GLU A 49 14.45 1.51 -16.00
N GLY A 50 14.59 2.24 -14.89
CA GLY A 50 14.63 3.71 -14.85
C GLY A 50 13.28 4.37 -14.58
N ALA A 51 12.27 4.12 -15.41
CA ALA A 51 10.92 4.67 -15.18
C ALA A 51 10.15 3.79 -14.18
N ILE A 52 9.44 4.41 -13.25
CA ILE A 52 8.62 3.68 -12.26
C ILE A 52 7.31 3.24 -12.94
N PRO A 53 7.03 1.93 -13.10
CA PRO A 53 5.80 1.45 -13.70
C PRO A 53 4.66 1.45 -12.67
N TRP A 54 4.08 2.62 -12.44
CA TRP A 54 3.09 2.86 -11.38
C TRP A 54 1.89 1.92 -11.43
N ASP A 55 1.31 1.73 -12.61
CA ASP A 55 0.12 0.87 -12.75
C ASP A 55 0.42 -0.58 -12.38
N ALA A 56 1.58 -1.10 -12.81
CA ALA A 56 2.03 -2.44 -12.47
C ALA A 56 2.30 -2.58 -10.97
N LEU A 57 3.01 -1.63 -10.36
CA LEU A 57 3.34 -1.68 -8.94
C LEU A 57 2.11 -1.52 -8.05
N ILE A 58 1.18 -0.64 -8.41
CA ILE A 58 -0.09 -0.47 -7.69
C ILE A 58 -0.95 -1.72 -7.82
N TYR A 59 -1.00 -2.33 -9.02
CA TYR A 59 -1.73 -3.56 -9.25
C TYR A 59 -1.14 -4.73 -8.45
N ILE A 60 0.17 -4.95 -8.54
CA ILE A 60 0.84 -6.04 -7.83
C ILE A 60 0.70 -5.85 -6.32
N THR A 61 0.95 -4.65 -5.80
CA THR A 61 0.86 -4.40 -4.35
C THR A 61 -0.59 -4.50 -3.86
N GLY A 62 -1.54 -3.92 -4.60
CA GLY A 62 -2.94 -3.77 -4.19
C GLY A 62 -3.81 -4.99 -4.46
N GLU A 63 -3.62 -5.70 -5.57
CA GLU A 63 -4.46 -6.84 -5.96
C GLU A 63 -3.79 -8.19 -5.65
N ILE A 64 -2.45 -8.26 -5.68
CA ILE A 64 -1.73 -9.54 -5.53
C ILE A 64 -1.14 -9.66 -4.12
N THR A 65 -0.20 -8.81 -3.75
CA THR A 65 0.56 -8.92 -2.49
C THR A 65 -0.36 -8.76 -1.28
N TYR A 66 -1.05 -7.62 -1.16
CA TYR A 66 -1.95 -7.37 -0.02
C TYR A 66 -3.39 -7.78 -0.32
N GLY A 67 -3.87 -7.54 -1.54
CA GLY A 67 -5.26 -7.82 -1.93
C GLY A 67 -5.58 -9.28 -2.20
N GLY A 68 -4.58 -10.14 -2.45
CA GLY A 68 -4.83 -11.53 -2.86
C GLY A 68 -5.58 -12.38 -1.82
N ARG A 69 -5.68 -11.90 -0.57
CA ARG A 69 -6.47 -12.53 0.52
C ARG A 69 -7.78 -11.82 0.83
N ILE A 70 -8.02 -10.66 0.24
CA ILE A 70 -9.22 -9.86 0.51
C ILE A 70 -10.37 -10.41 -0.31
N THR A 71 -11.39 -10.88 0.40
CA THR A 71 -12.59 -11.49 -0.18
C THR A 71 -13.76 -10.52 -0.30
N ASP A 72 -13.77 -9.44 0.49
CA ASP A 72 -14.80 -8.41 0.43
C ASP A 72 -14.42 -7.28 -0.53
N PHE A 73 -15.34 -6.95 -1.43
CA PHE A 73 -15.12 -5.93 -2.47
C PHE A 73 -14.87 -4.54 -1.88
N TRP A 74 -15.56 -4.19 -0.79
CA TRP A 74 -15.43 -2.88 -0.16
C TRP A 74 -14.11 -2.76 0.60
N ASP A 75 -13.67 -3.83 1.26
CA ASP A 75 -12.34 -3.90 1.87
C ASP A 75 -11.23 -3.78 0.81
N GLN A 76 -11.40 -4.41 -0.36
CA GLN A 76 -10.43 -4.30 -1.46
C GLN A 76 -10.34 -2.88 -2.00
N ARG A 77 -11.50 -2.22 -2.18
CA ARG A 77 -11.55 -0.80 -2.55
C ARG A 77 -10.90 0.09 -1.49
N CYS A 78 -11.12 -0.19 -0.21
CA CYS A 78 -10.50 0.52 0.91
C CYS A 78 -8.98 0.39 0.86
N LEU A 79 -8.47 -0.83 0.74
CA LEU A 79 -7.03 -1.10 0.66
C LEU A 79 -6.36 -0.34 -0.49
N ARG A 80 -6.95 -0.39 -1.70
CA ARG A 80 -6.42 0.35 -2.86
C ARG A 80 -6.39 1.86 -2.64
N THR A 81 -7.39 2.40 -1.95
CA THR A 81 -7.48 3.83 -1.65
C THR A 81 -6.36 4.25 -0.69
N ILE A 82 -6.12 3.44 0.34
CA ILE A 82 -5.01 3.65 1.29
C ILE A 82 -3.67 3.52 0.56
N LEU A 83 -3.50 2.48 -0.27
CA LEU A 83 -2.29 2.27 -1.06
C LEU A 83 -1.95 3.50 -1.91
N ARG A 84 -2.90 4.02 -2.68
CA ARG A 84 -2.69 5.19 -3.56
C ARG A 84 -2.30 6.46 -2.79
N ARG A 85 -2.69 6.58 -1.52
CA ARG A 85 -2.29 7.71 -0.66
C ARG A 85 -0.81 7.65 -0.28
N PHE A 86 -0.24 6.47 -0.16
CA PHE A 86 1.15 6.28 0.26
C PHE A 86 2.10 5.90 -0.88
N PHE A 87 1.55 5.37 -1.97
CA PHE A 87 2.27 4.78 -3.07
C PHE A 87 1.58 5.13 -4.39
N SER A 88 1.93 6.29 -4.94
CA SER A 88 1.42 6.81 -6.22
C SER A 88 2.38 7.88 -6.77
N PRO A 89 2.24 8.27 -8.07
CA PRO A 89 3.06 9.35 -8.64
C PRO A 89 2.96 10.67 -7.84
N ASP A 90 1.80 10.92 -7.23
CA ASP A 90 1.55 12.14 -6.47
C ASP A 90 2.45 12.27 -5.24
N THR A 91 2.87 11.16 -4.63
CA THR A 91 3.73 11.18 -3.44
C THR A 91 5.14 11.69 -3.71
N LEU A 92 5.53 11.78 -4.98
CA LEU A 92 6.80 12.38 -5.39
C LEU A 92 6.70 13.90 -5.59
N LYS A 93 5.50 14.47 -5.71
CA LYS A 93 5.30 15.90 -5.94
C LYS A 93 5.88 16.73 -4.78
N PRO A 94 6.46 17.90 -5.06
CA PRO A 94 6.88 18.83 -4.02
C PRO A 94 5.70 19.22 -3.13
N GLY A 95 5.90 19.27 -1.81
CA GLY A 95 4.86 19.66 -0.86
C GLY A 95 3.75 18.64 -0.63
N TYR A 96 3.87 17.41 -1.16
CA TYR A 96 2.90 16.35 -0.88
C TYR A 96 2.85 16.02 0.62
N THR A 97 1.67 16.07 1.22
CA THR A 97 1.42 15.68 2.60
C THR A 97 0.53 14.43 2.64
N TYR A 98 0.90 13.47 3.50
CA TYR A 98 0.06 12.28 3.68
C TYR A 98 -1.22 12.59 4.42
N SER A 99 -1.26 13.62 5.28
CA SER A 99 -2.46 14.07 5.97
C SER A 99 -2.47 15.60 6.06
N PRO A 100 -3.64 16.26 5.94
CA PRO A 100 -3.76 17.69 6.26
C PRO A 100 -3.42 18.01 7.71
N SER A 101 -3.62 17.06 8.63
CA SER A 101 -3.41 17.23 10.08
C SER A 101 -1.96 17.08 10.54
N GLY A 102 -1.06 16.61 9.66
CA GLY A 102 0.15 15.90 10.11
C GLY A 102 -0.16 14.44 10.39
#